data_AF-A0A831SP86-F1
#
_entry.id   AF-A0A831SP86-F1
#
_cell.length_a   1.000
_cell.length_b   1.000
_cell.length_c   1.000
_cell.angle_alpha   90.00
_cell.angle_beta   90.00
_cell.angle_gamma   90.00
#
_symmetry.space_group_name_H-M   'P 1'
#
loop_
_entity.id
_entity.type
_entity.pdbx_description
1 polymer ?
#
loop_
_entity_poly.entity_id
_entity_poly.type
_entity_poly.pdbx_seq_one_letter_code
_entity_poly.pdbx_strand_id
1 'polypeptide(L)'
;MRPVQFKQLLHWITEEYKKQRTIFGIPESQFFKKENPRSIQIFGESCDTPIGPAAGPHTQLTQNIISAYLVGARFFELKTVQKLDNLQFDKPCIDARDEGYNTEWSTELSLEQAYSEYVKAWILLHFIETVLDVPVATRSSFVFNMSVGYDLDGIKTPRMDSFINGLIDASEQPVFKRYLEELDFFIQRTTFKILITLKERLKA
;
A
#
# COMPACT_ATOMS: atom_id res chain seq x y z
N MET A 1 0.73 15.31 -6.35
CA MET A 1 1.06 14.47 -5.16
C MET A 1 2.57 14.41 -5.01
N ARG A 2 3.11 14.22 -3.79
CA ARG A 2 4.55 14.09 -3.57
C ARG A 2 4.89 12.75 -2.90
N PRO A 3 5.55 11.81 -3.62
CA PRO A 3 6.02 10.56 -3.05
C PRO A 3 6.98 10.79 -1.86
N VAL A 4 6.84 9.95 -0.83
CA VAL A 4 7.74 9.93 0.33
C VAL A 4 8.77 8.81 0.15
N GLN A 5 10.01 9.03 0.60
CA GLN A 5 11.05 8.01 0.51
C GLN A 5 10.73 6.81 1.43
N PHE A 6 11.11 5.60 1.01
CA PHE A 6 10.80 4.36 1.75
C PHE A 6 11.35 4.37 3.18
N LYS A 7 12.66 4.66 3.34
CA LYS A 7 13.27 4.87 4.66
C LYS A 7 12.54 5.90 5.54
N GLN A 8 12.04 6.99 4.94
CA GLN A 8 11.30 8.00 5.69
C GLN A 8 9.95 7.48 6.16
N LEU A 9 9.23 6.70 5.33
CA LEU A 9 7.99 6.03 5.73
C LEU A 9 8.24 5.03 6.88
N LEU A 10 9.29 4.22 6.80
CA LEU A 10 9.68 3.30 7.88
C LEU A 10 9.91 4.03 9.20
N HIS A 11 10.74 5.07 9.19
CA HIS A 11 10.99 5.87 10.39
C HIS A 11 9.72 6.53 10.91
N TRP A 12 8.89 7.09 10.04
CA TRP A 12 7.64 7.71 10.45
C TRP A 12 6.71 6.71 11.13
N ILE A 13 6.39 5.58 10.46
CA ILE A 13 5.50 4.53 10.99
C ILE A 13 5.97 4.07 12.37
N THR A 14 7.27 3.74 12.48
CA THR A 14 7.82 3.16 13.71
C THR A 14 7.98 4.16 14.86
N GLU A 15 8.51 5.35 14.60
CA GLU A 15 8.75 6.36 15.64
C GLU A 15 7.46 7.00 16.12
N GLU A 16 6.49 7.22 15.22
CA GLU A 16 5.17 7.71 15.60
C GLU A 16 4.45 6.68 16.46
N TYR A 17 4.43 5.42 16.04
CA TYR A 17 3.78 4.36 16.81
C TYR A 17 4.42 4.18 18.18
N LYS A 18 5.75 4.21 18.26
CA LYS A 18 6.50 4.10 19.52
C LYS A 18 6.19 5.24 20.50
N LYS A 19 6.08 6.48 20.01
CA LYS A 19 5.93 7.68 20.86
C LYS A 19 4.47 8.00 21.19
N GLN A 20 3.57 7.77 20.23
CA GLN A 20 2.20 8.31 20.26
C GLN A 20 1.12 7.22 20.14
N ARG A 21 1.51 5.97 19.85
CA ARG A 21 0.55 4.90 19.52
C ARG A 21 -0.38 5.27 18.35
N THR A 22 0.18 5.98 17.38
CA THR A 22 -0.49 6.36 16.13
C THR A 22 0.39 6.00 14.94
N ILE A 23 -0.23 5.77 13.78
CA ILE A 23 0.47 5.69 12.49
C ILE A 23 -0.26 6.63 11.54
N PHE A 24 0.46 7.62 10.97
CA PHE A 24 -0.12 8.67 10.12
C PHE A 24 -1.29 9.40 10.78
N GLY A 25 -1.22 9.60 12.10
CA GLY A 25 -2.25 10.23 12.92
C GLY A 25 -3.43 9.32 13.29
N ILE A 26 -3.48 8.08 12.81
CA ILE A 26 -4.53 7.13 13.16
C ILE A 26 -4.15 6.46 14.49
N PRO A 27 -4.96 6.60 15.56
CA PRO A 27 -4.67 5.99 16.85
C PRO A 27 -4.83 4.47 16.81
N GLU A 28 -4.02 3.76 17.60
CA GLU A 28 -4.05 2.29 17.72
C GLU A 28 -5.45 1.76 18.09
N SER A 29 -6.24 2.52 18.84
CA SER A 29 -7.62 2.17 19.19
C SER A 29 -8.57 2.10 17.99
N GLN A 30 -8.20 2.68 16.85
CA GLN A 30 -8.92 2.59 15.58
C GLN A 30 -8.34 1.55 14.63
N PHE A 31 -7.26 0.87 15.01
CA PHE A 31 -6.72 -0.19 14.17
C PHE A 31 -7.70 -1.36 14.14
N PHE A 32 -8.07 -1.75 12.92
CA PHE A 32 -8.95 -2.88 12.70
C PHE A 32 -8.25 -4.17 13.12
N LYS A 33 -8.88 -4.88 14.06
CA LYS A 33 -8.50 -6.23 14.48
C LYS A 33 -9.60 -7.18 14.08
N LYS A 34 -9.25 -8.17 13.26
CA LYS A 34 -10.18 -9.20 12.84
C LYS A 34 -10.40 -10.19 13.99
N GLU A 35 -11.64 -10.37 14.42
CA GLU A 35 -11.99 -11.22 15.57
C GLU A 35 -12.33 -12.68 15.20
N ASN A 36 -12.64 -12.94 13.94
CA ASN A 36 -13.08 -14.25 13.47
C ASN A 36 -12.13 -14.83 12.41
N PRO A 37 -12.12 -16.16 12.20
CA PRO A 37 -11.17 -16.79 11.26
C PRO A 37 -11.65 -16.78 9.81
N ARG A 38 -12.81 -16.18 9.48
CA ARG A 38 -13.40 -16.30 8.12
C ARG A 38 -12.59 -15.49 7.14
N SER A 39 -12.06 -16.11 6.09
CA SER A 39 -11.52 -15.41 4.93
C SER A 39 -12.44 -15.59 3.72
N ILE A 40 -12.19 -14.79 2.68
CA ILE A 40 -12.81 -14.94 1.37
C ILE A 40 -11.74 -15.33 0.35
N GLN A 41 -12.18 -15.99 -0.71
CA GLN A 41 -11.33 -16.27 -1.88
C GLN A 41 -11.74 -15.35 -3.02
N ILE A 42 -10.78 -14.61 -3.56
CA ILE A 42 -10.98 -13.72 -4.71
C ILE A 42 -9.90 -14.01 -5.74
N PHE A 43 -10.28 -14.41 -6.96
CA PHE A 43 -9.37 -14.72 -8.06
C PHE A 43 -8.24 -15.72 -7.73
N GLY A 44 -8.49 -16.66 -6.80
CA GLY A 44 -7.49 -17.64 -6.34
C GLY A 44 -6.64 -17.18 -5.16
N GLU A 45 -6.79 -15.93 -4.73
CA GLU A 45 -6.12 -15.35 -3.57
C GLU A 45 -7.02 -15.34 -2.33
N SER A 46 -6.39 -15.41 -1.14
CA SER A 46 -7.09 -15.28 0.14
C SER A 46 -7.11 -13.82 0.58
N CYS A 47 -8.26 -13.35 1.05
CA CYS A 47 -8.41 -12.00 1.58
C CYS A 47 -9.18 -12.05 2.91
N ASP A 48 -8.81 -11.21 3.87
CA ASP A 48 -9.40 -11.25 5.21
C ASP A 48 -10.79 -10.65 5.28
N THR A 49 -11.04 -9.58 4.52
CA THR A 49 -12.32 -8.88 4.45
C THR A 49 -12.63 -8.51 2.99
N PRO A 50 -13.92 -8.47 2.57
CA PRO A 50 -14.31 -8.05 1.22
C PRO A 50 -14.30 -6.53 1.04
N ILE A 51 -13.61 -5.80 1.91
CA ILE A 51 -13.70 -4.34 1.99
C ILE A 51 -12.36 -3.74 1.62
N GLY A 52 -12.41 -2.71 0.81
CA GLY A 52 -11.30 -1.79 0.65
C GLY A 52 -11.55 -0.79 -0.48
N PRO A 53 -10.56 0.04 -0.75
CA PRO A 53 -10.73 1.15 -1.65
C PRO A 53 -10.80 0.74 -3.12
N ALA A 54 -11.71 1.37 -3.87
CA ALA A 54 -11.76 1.31 -5.33
C ALA A 54 -10.58 2.05 -5.98
N ALA A 55 -10.31 1.84 -7.27
CA ALA A 55 -9.24 2.55 -7.97
C ALA A 55 -9.48 4.08 -8.01
N GLY A 56 -8.63 4.86 -7.34
CA GLY A 56 -8.85 6.29 -7.18
C GLY A 56 -7.68 7.03 -6.54
N PRO A 57 -7.80 8.36 -6.29
CA PRO A 57 -6.72 9.15 -5.68
C PRO A 57 -6.21 8.58 -4.35
N HIS A 58 -7.10 7.92 -3.61
CA HIS A 58 -6.82 7.28 -2.33
C HIS A 58 -6.03 5.96 -2.44
N THR A 59 -5.79 5.42 -3.64
CA THR A 59 -4.91 4.25 -3.87
C THR A 59 -3.66 4.56 -4.68
N GLN A 60 -3.24 5.85 -4.73
CA GLN A 60 -2.02 6.27 -5.44
C GLN A 60 -0.76 6.27 -4.58
N LEU A 61 -0.88 6.65 -3.31
CA LEU A 61 0.25 6.85 -2.41
C LEU A 61 0.32 5.76 -1.36
N THR A 62 1.55 5.40 -1.00
CA THR A 62 1.88 4.38 -0.01
C THR A 62 1.18 4.65 1.33
N GLN A 63 1.24 5.89 1.83
CA GLN A 63 0.61 6.23 3.11
C GLN A 63 -0.92 6.08 3.08
N ASN A 64 -1.57 6.29 1.93
CA ASN A 64 -3.03 6.16 1.83
C ASN A 64 -3.44 4.69 1.88
N ILE A 65 -2.70 3.83 1.17
CA ILE A 65 -2.91 2.37 1.19
C ILE A 65 -2.70 1.82 2.60
N ILE A 66 -1.61 2.21 3.27
CA ILE A 66 -1.35 1.81 4.66
C ILE A 66 -2.44 2.31 5.60
N SER A 67 -2.85 3.58 5.48
CA SER A 67 -3.92 4.15 6.31
C SER A 67 -5.23 3.37 6.15
N ALA A 68 -5.61 3.06 4.92
CA ALA A 68 -6.79 2.24 4.64
C ALA A 68 -6.66 0.82 5.22
N TYR A 69 -5.48 0.20 5.13
CA TYR A 69 -5.22 -1.12 5.73
C TYR A 69 -5.40 -1.10 7.25
N LEU A 70 -4.85 -0.08 7.92
CA LEU A 70 -4.93 0.06 9.37
C LEU A 70 -6.37 0.10 9.86
N VAL A 71 -7.29 0.67 9.08
CA VAL A 71 -8.72 0.78 9.43
C VAL A 71 -9.61 -0.29 8.78
N GLY A 72 -9.01 -1.36 8.23
CA GLY A 72 -9.73 -2.58 7.89
C GLY A 72 -9.83 -2.94 6.41
N ALA A 73 -9.25 -2.14 5.52
CA ALA A 73 -9.17 -2.51 4.11
C ALA A 73 -8.24 -3.73 3.90
N ARG A 74 -8.71 -4.68 3.11
CA ARG A 74 -7.95 -5.87 2.69
C ARG A 74 -8.00 -6.10 1.19
N PHE A 75 -8.94 -5.50 0.47
CA PHE A 75 -8.97 -5.53 -0.99
C PHE A 75 -8.66 -4.15 -1.57
N PHE A 76 -7.53 -4.00 -2.24
CA PHE A 76 -7.09 -2.70 -2.78
C PHE A 76 -7.14 -2.71 -4.29
N GLU A 77 -8.04 -1.93 -4.88
CA GLU A 77 -7.94 -1.61 -6.30
C GLU A 77 -6.95 -0.48 -6.49
N LEU A 78 -5.78 -0.79 -7.02
CA LEU A 78 -4.73 0.19 -7.27
C LEU A 78 -5.18 1.17 -8.34
N LYS A 79 -4.82 2.45 -8.17
CA LYS A 79 -5.19 3.49 -9.13
C LYS A 79 -4.71 3.10 -10.52
N THR A 80 -5.63 3.23 -11.48
CA THR A 80 -5.36 3.04 -12.90
C THR A 80 -4.19 3.92 -13.34
N VAL A 81 -3.11 3.30 -13.77
CA VAL A 81 -1.94 3.99 -14.33
C VAL A 81 -2.14 4.28 -15.81
N GLN A 82 -1.32 5.20 -16.35
CA GLN A 82 -1.47 5.71 -17.70
C GLN A 82 -0.18 5.74 -18.54
N LYS A 83 -0.29 5.55 -19.87
CA LYS A 83 0.80 5.78 -20.84
C LYS A 83 1.15 7.27 -20.92
N LEU A 84 0.12 8.13 -20.90
CA LEU A 84 0.26 9.58 -20.86
C LEU A 84 0.29 10.01 -19.39
N ASP A 85 1.48 10.03 -18.82
CA ASP A 85 1.68 10.26 -17.39
C ASP A 85 2.34 11.61 -17.06
N ASN A 86 2.37 12.50 -18.06
CA ASN A 86 2.84 13.89 -17.94
C ASN A 86 1.73 14.89 -18.30
N LEU A 87 0.47 14.53 -18.10
CA LEU A 87 -0.65 15.42 -18.36
C LEU A 87 -0.62 16.57 -17.33
N GLN A 88 -0.63 17.79 -17.84
CA GLN A 88 -0.85 18.99 -17.03
C GLN A 88 -2.30 19.42 -17.21
N PHE A 89 -2.97 19.65 -16.09
CA PHE A 89 -4.37 20.03 -16.05
C PHE A 89 -4.60 20.98 -14.89
N ASP A 90 -5.66 21.78 -15.03
CA ASP A 90 -6.02 22.79 -14.04
C ASP A 90 -6.57 22.14 -12.77
N LYS A 91 -6.29 22.76 -11.63
CA LYS A 91 -6.76 22.28 -10.32
C LYS A 91 -7.76 23.28 -9.73
N PRO A 92 -8.86 22.83 -9.09
CA PRO A 92 -9.19 21.44 -8.76
C PRO A 92 -9.75 20.64 -9.95
N CYS A 93 -9.28 19.39 -10.11
CA CYS A 93 -9.73 18.48 -11.17
C CYS A 93 -10.93 17.58 -10.76
N ILE A 94 -11.42 17.75 -9.53
CA ILE A 94 -12.59 17.08 -8.99
C ILE A 94 -13.51 18.17 -8.43
N ASP A 95 -14.72 18.27 -8.98
CA ASP A 95 -15.78 19.12 -8.47
C ASP A 95 -16.81 18.23 -7.78
N ALA A 96 -16.75 18.18 -6.44
CA ALA A 96 -17.59 17.33 -5.60
C ALA A 96 -18.68 18.15 -4.91
N ARG A 97 -19.61 18.68 -5.70
CA ARG A 97 -20.84 19.33 -5.20
C ARG A 97 -21.92 18.27 -4.98
N ASP A 98 -23.13 18.48 -5.51
CA ASP A 98 -24.22 17.50 -5.38
C ASP A 98 -23.95 16.24 -6.22
N GLU A 99 -23.32 16.43 -7.38
CA GLU A 99 -22.79 15.37 -8.24
C GLU A 99 -21.28 15.55 -8.38
N GLY A 100 -20.53 14.45 -8.30
CA GLY A 100 -19.07 14.46 -8.44
C GLY A 100 -18.67 14.43 -9.91
N TYR A 101 -18.10 15.53 -10.39
CA TYR A 101 -17.52 15.62 -11.73
C TYR A 101 -16.01 15.45 -11.66
N ASN A 102 -15.49 14.54 -12.48
CA ASN A 102 -14.07 14.44 -12.74
C ASN A 102 -13.79 15.18 -14.05
N THR A 103 -13.06 16.29 -13.99
CA THR A 103 -12.86 17.15 -15.16
C THR A 103 -11.78 16.60 -16.09
N GLU A 104 -10.92 15.70 -15.62
CA GLU A 104 -9.98 14.96 -16.47
C GLU A 104 -9.71 13.50 -16.03
N TRP A 105 -9.07 12.74 -16.92
CA TRP A 105 -8.48 11.44 -16.60
C TRP A 105 -7.08 11.65 -16.01
N SER A 106 -6.95 11.75 -14.68
CA SER A 106 -5.63 12.02 -14.10
C SER A 106 -5.13 10.92 -13.15
N THR A 107 -3.97 10.36 -13.48
CA THR A 107 -2.99 9.95 -12.48
C THR A 107 -2.00 11.09 -12.29
N GLU A 108 -1.77 11.53 -11.05
CA GLU A 108 -0.74 12.55 -10.75
C GLU A 108 0.69 12.00 -10.70
N LEU A 109 0.85 10.68 -10.73
CA LEU A 109 2.16 10.03 -10.66
C LEU A 109 2.53 9.47 -12.03
N SER A 110 3.83 9.59 -12.34
CA SER A 110 4.42 8.85 -13.46
C SER A 110 4.25 7.35 -13.26
N LEU A 111 4.36 6.57 -14.33
CA LEU A 111 4.26 5.11 -14.25
C LEU A 111 5.28 4.53 -13.26
N GLU A 112 6.52 5.03 -13.28
CA GLU A 112 7.61 4.61 -12.41
C GLU A 112 7.38 5.05 -10.95
N GLN A 113 6.78 6.22 -10.75
CA GLN A 113 6.39 6.68 -9.42
C GLN A 113 5.26 5.84 -8.83
N ALA A 114 4.21 5.56 -9.60
CA ALA A 114 3.12 4.69 -9.18
C ALA A 114 3.63 3.28 -8.85
N TYR A 115 4.48 2.72 -9.72
CA TYR A 115 5.14 1.44 -9.48
C TYR A 115 5.91 1.44 -8.16
N SER A 116 6.75 2.45 -7.95
CA SER A 116 7.51 2.63 -6.72
C SER A 116 6.60 2.70 -5.49
N GLU A 117 5.50 3.44 -5.52
CA GLU A 117 4.55 3.53 -4.39
C GLU A 117 3.88 2.18 -4.08
N TYR A 118 3.48 1.41 -5.10
CA TYR A 118 2.85 0.11 -4.89
C TYR A 118 3.82 -0.92 -4.32
N VAL A 119 5.07 -0.91 -4.78
CA VAL A 119 6.13 -1.76 -4.22
C VAL A 119 6.43 -1.39 -2.76
N LYS A 120 6.50 -0.09 -2.43
CA LYS A 120 6.67 0.35 -1.03
C LYS A 120 5.50 -0.12 -0.17
N ALA A 121 4.27 0.08 -0.63
CA ALA A 121 3.06 -0.31 0.09
C ALA A 121 3.03 -1.81 0.37
N TRP A 122 3.34 -2.63 -0.63
CA TRP A 122 3.42 -4.08 -0.49
C TRP A 122 4.38 -4.50 0.63
N ILE A 123 5.62 -4.01 0.60
CA ILE A 123 6.64 -4.34 1.61
C ILE A 123 6.23 -3.82 2.99
N LEU A 124 5.73 -2.58 3.08
CA LEU A 124 5.38 -1.97 4.37
C LEU A 124 4.14 -2.60 5.01
N LEU A 125 3.17 -3.06 4.23
CA LEU A 125 2.02 -3.77 4.77
C LEU A 125 2.43 -5.10 5.40
N HIS A 126 3.30 -5.89 4.74
CA HIS A 126 3.84 -7.10 5.33
C HIS A 126 4.69 -6.84 6.58
N PHE A 127 5.46 -5.74 6.59
CA PHE A 127 6.16 -5.31 7.78
C PHE A 127 5.18 -4.96 8.92
N ILE A 128 4.12 -4.21 8.65
CA ILE A 128 3.10 -3.82 9.64
C ILE A 128 2.35 -5.06 10.17
N GLU A 129 1.95 -6.00 9.30
CA GLU A 129 1.34 -7.27 9.71
C GLU A 129 2.20 -8.02 10.73
N THR A 130 3.50 -8.12 10.44
CA THR A 130 4.48 -8.80 11.29
C THR A 130 4.66 -8.08 12.64
N VAL A 131 4.66 -6.75 12.62
CA VAL A 131 4.91 -5.92 13.81
C VAL A 131 3.68 -5.77 14.71
N LEU A 132 2.47 -5.82 14.15
CA LEU A 132 1.24 -5.70 14.93
C LEU A 132 0.70 -7.06 15.41
N ASP A 133 1.50 -8.12 15.27
CA ASP A 133 1.17 -9.50 15.66
C ASP A 133 -0.18 -9.96 15.10
N VAL A 134 -0.51 -9.49 13.89
CA VAL A 134 -1.55 -10.13 13.08
C VAL A 134 -1.01 -11.54 12.86
N PRO A 135 -1.76 -12.61 13.17
CA PRO A 135 -1.29 -13.98 13.00
C PRO A 135 -0.67 -14.08 11.62
N VAL A 136 0.63 -14.38 11.55
CA VAL A 136 1.32 -14.59 10.28
C VAL A 136 0.69 -15.83 9.69
N ALA A 137 -0.41 -15.61 8.97
CA ALA A 137 -0.99 -16.63 8.15
C ALA A 137 0.07 -16.98 7.11
N THR A 138 0.04 -18.21 6.64
CA THR A 138 0.90 -18.66 5.53
C THR A 138 0.66 -17.88 4.23
N ARG A 139 -0.28 -16.92 4.23
CA ARG A 139 -0.73 -16.08 3.12
C ARG A 139 -0.99 -14.67 3.63
N SER A 140 -0.85 -13.68 2.73
CA SER A 140 -1.20 -12.27 3.00
C SER A 140 -2.65 -12.14 3.51
N SER A 141 -2.92 -11.18 4.39
CA SER A 141 -4.32 -10.86 4.76
C SER A 141 -5.04 -10.02 3.70
N PHE A 142 -4.30 -9.44 2.75
CA PHE A 142 -4.80 -8.49 1.77
C PHE A 142 -4.41 -8.85 0.33
N VAL A 143 -5.16 -8.30 -0.62
CA VAL A 143 -4.98 -8.47 -2.06
C VAL A 143 -4.83 -7.11 -2.72
N PHE A 144 -3.85 -6.98 -3.61
CA PHE A 144 -3.75 -5.87 -4.56
C PHE A 144 -4.38 -6.29 -5.88
N ASN A 145 -5.41 -5.58 -6.31
CA ASN A 145 -6.02 -5.71 -7.61
C ASN A 145 -5.53 -4.55 -8.49
N MET A 146 -4.79 -4.87 -9.54
CA MET A 146 -4.27 -3.88 -10.46
C MET A 146 -5.35 -3.46 -11.46
N SER A 147 -5.74 -2.19 -11.44
CA SER A 147 -6.57 -1.61 -12.49
C SER A 147 -5.71 -1.20 -13.69
N VAL A 148 -5.97 -1.79 -14.87
CA VAL A 148 -5.32 -1.43 -16.13
C VAL A 148 -6.38 -0.89 -17.09
N GLY A 149 -6.40 0.43 -17.30
CA GLY A 149 -7.42 1.11 -18.10
C GLY A 149 -6.87 1.58 -19.44
N TYR A 150 -6.78 0.66 -20.40
CA TYR A 150 -6.35 0.93 -21.77
C TYR A 150 -7.03 0.06 -22.80
N ASP A 151 -6.95 0.50 -24.05
CA ASP A 151 -7.08 -0.39 -25.19
C ASP A 151 -5.93 -1.41 -25.22
N LEU A 152 -6.12 -2.48 -26.00
CA LEU A 152 -5.13 -3.54 -26.10
C LEU A 152 -3.76 -3.03 -26.60
N ASP A 153 -3.77 -2.04 -27.48
CA ASP A 153 -2.55 -1.46 -28.06
C ASP A 153 -1.76 -0.67 -27.02
N GLY A 154 -2.43 0.07 -26.12
CA GLY A 154 -1.82 0.75 -24.99
C GLY A 154 -1.19 -0.23 -23.98
N ILE A 155 -1.89 -1.32 -23.67
CA ILE A 155 -1.40 -2.37 -22.76
C ILE A 155 -0.14 -3.03 -23.33
N LYS A 156 -0.11 -3.31 -24.64
CA LYS A 156 1.03 -3.96 -25.30
C LYS A 156 2.27 -3.08 -25.46
N THR A 157 2.22 -1.80 -25.06
CA THR A 157 3.42 -0.96 -25.13
C THR A 157 4.49 -1.48 -24.16
N PRO A 158 5.79 -1.51 -24.54
CA PRO A 158 6.84 -2.06 -23.69
C PRO A 158 6.90 -1.46 -22.29
N ARG A 159 6.58 -0.16 -22.19
CA ARG A 159 6.56 0.57 -20.92
C ARG A 159 5.42 0.11 -20.00
N MET A 160 4.21 -0.07 -20.54
CA MET A 160 3.05 -0.55 -19.76
C MET A 160 3.17 -2.04 -19.44
N ASP A 161 3.63 -2.84 -20.40
CA ASP A 161 3.87 -4.27 -20.22
C ASP A 161 4.91 -4.52 -19.11
N SER A 162 6.01 -3.76 -19.10
CA SER A 162 7.01 -3.83 -18.02
C SER A 162 6.44 -3.47 -16.64
N PHE A 163 5.50 -2.52 -16.58
CA PHE A 163 4.84 -2.15 -15.34
C PHE A 163 3.92 -3.27 -14.84
N ILE A 164 3.10 -3.84 -15.73
CA ILE A 164 2.18 -4.94 -15.43
C ILE A 164 2.96 -6.16 -14.95
N ASN A 165 3.95 -6.60 -15.72
CA ASN A 165 4.77 -7.76 -15.38
C ASN A 165 5.59 -7.54 -14.10
N GLY A 166 6.09 -6.32 -13.87
CA GLY A 166 6.77 -5.98 -12.62
C GLY A 166 5.85 -6.01 -11.38
N LEU A 167 4.55 -5.69 -11.52
CA LEU A 167 3.60 -5.80 -10.42
C LEU A 167 3.09 -7.22 -10.19
N ILE A 168 3.07 -8.05 -11.24
CA ILE A 168 2.82 -9.49 -11.10
C ILE A 168 3.97 -10.13 -10.32
N ASP A 169 5.22 -9.80 -10.68
CA ASP A 169 6.41 -10.28 -9.97
C ASP A 169 7.50 -9.21 -9.90
N ALA A 170 7.66 -8.64 -8.70
CA ALA A 170 8.66 -7.62 -8.42
C ALA A 170 9.99 -8.20 -7.91
N SER A 171 10.11 -9.52 -7.72
CA SER A 171 11.25 -10.15 -7.02
C SER A 171 12.61 -9.78 -7.62
N GLU A 172 12.69 -9.74 -8.95
CA GLU A 172 13.92 -9.41 -9.68
C GLU A 172 14.11 -7.91 -9.93
N GLN A 173 13.13 -7.08 -9.55
CA GLN A 173 13.12 -5.65 -9.87
C GLN A 173 14.07 -4.87 -8.95
N PRO A 174 14.96 -4.01 -9.49
CA PRO A 174 15.95 -3.28 -8.70
C PRO A 174 15.35 -2.44 -7.57
N VAL A 175 14.17 -1.84 -7.80
CA VAL A 175 13.49 -1.03 -6.78
C VAL A 175 12.99 -1.88 -5.61
N PHE A 176 12.54 -3.11 -5.86
CA PHE A 176 12.08 -4.03 -4.82
C PHE A 176 13.25 -4.49 -3.96
N LYS A 177 14.33 -4.97 -4.60
CA LYS A 177 15.57 -5.38 -3.91
C LYS A 177 16.13 -4.27 -3.03
N ARG A 178 16.19 -3.04 -3.55
CA ARG A 178 16.63 -1.86 -2.79
C ARG A 178 15.77 -1.59 -1.56
N TYR A 179 14.44 -1.68 -1.66
CA TYR A 179 13.57 -1.48 -0.49
C TYR A 179 13.68 -2.61 0.54
N LEU A 180 13.91 -3.85 0.10
CA LEU A 180 14.23 -4.94 1.01
C LEU A 180 15.57 -4.71 1.75
N GLU A 181 16.60 -4.23 1.06
CA GLU A 181 17.87 -3.85 1.68
C GLU A 181 17.71 -2.68 2.68
N GLU A 182 16.94 -1.65 2.31
CA GLU A 182 16.61 -0.52 3.20
C GLU A 182 15.86 -1.01 4.46
N LEU A 183 14.93 -1.97 4.30
CA LEU A 183 14.19 -2.58 5.41
C LEU A 183 15.10 -3.43 6.30
N ASP A 184 15.94 -4.28 5.73
CA ASP A 184 16.87 -5.13 6.47
C ASP A 184 17.85 -4.29 7.30
N PHE A 185 18.46 -3.27 6.67
CA PHE A 185 19.31 -2.32 7.38
C PHE A 185 18.57 -1.59 8.51
N PHE A 186 17.31 -1.22 8.28
CA PHE A 186 16.47 -0.58 9.30
C PHE A 186 16.19 -1.53 10.49
N ILE A 187 15.87 -2.80 10.22
CA ILE A 187 15.61 -3.82 11.23
C ILE A 187 16.87 -4.11 12.05
N GLN A 188 18.03 -4.29 11.42
CA GLN A 188 19.29 -4.60 12.11
C GLN A 188 19.72 -3.50 13.08
N ARG A 189 19.48 -2.23 12.73
CA ARG A 189 19.88 -1.07 13.56
C ARG A 189 18.86 -0.70 14.62
N THR A 190 17.61 -1.09 14.42
CA THR A 190 16.55 -0.82 15.37
C THR A 190 16.52 -1.95 16.38
N THR A 191 16.53 -1.63 17.68
CA THR A 191 16.30 -2.64 18.72
C THR A 191 14.82 -3.02 18.71
N PHE A 192 14.38 -3.76 17.69
CA PHE A 192 13.02 -4.32 17.59
C PHE A 192 12.76 -5.43 18.62
N LYS A 193 13.53 -5.45 19.73
CA LYS A 193 13.24 -6.21 20.95
C LYS A 193 11.99 -5.70 21.68
N ILE A 194 11.45 -4.53 21.34
CA ILE A 194 10.17 -4.05 21.88
C ILE A 194 8.99 -4.98 21.49
N LEU A 195 9.09 -5.72 20.38
CA LEU A 195 8.14 -6.80 20.05
C LEU A 195 8.19 -7.95 21.07
N ILE A 196 9.37 -8.25 21.63
CA ILE A 196 9.54 -9.28 22.66
C ILE A 196 8.94 -8.80 23.98
N THR A 197 9.15 -7.52 24.36
CA THR A 197 8.64 -6.96 25.62
C THR A 197 7.11 -6.76 25.63
N LEU A 198 6.48 -6.55 24.46
CA LEU A 198 5.01 -6.50 24.33
C LEU A 198 4.39 -7.91 24.35
N LYS A 199 5.03 -8.91 23.73
CA LYS A 199 4.62 -10.32 23.83
C LYS A 199 4.71 -10.88 25.25
N GLU A 200 5.69 -10.44 26.04
CA GLU A 200 5.83 -10.85 27.44
C GLU A 200 4.83 -10.17 28.39
N ARG A 201 4.41 -8.92 28.11
CA ARG A 201 3.41 -8.20 28.93
C ARG A 201 1.97 -8.68 28.76
N LEU A 202 1.65 -9.41 27.69
CA LEU A 202 0.31 -9.94 27.41
C LEU A 202 0.11 -11.39 27.89
N LYS A 203 1.10 -11.96 28.59
CA LYS A 203 1.01 -13.25 29.30
C LYS A 203 0.82 -13.10 30.82
N ALA A 204 0.47 -11.91 31.29
CA ALA A 204 0.08 -11.62 32.67
C ALA A 204 -1.41 -11.26 32.73
#